data_AF-A0A2V2PPI6-F1
#
_entry.id   AF-A0A2V2PPI6-F1
#
_cell.length_a   1.000
_cell.length_b   1.000
_cell.length_c   1.000
_cell.angle_alpha   90.00
_cell.angle_beta   90.00
_cell.angle_gamma   90.00
#
_symmetry.space_group_name_H-M   'P 1'
#
loop_
_entity.id
_entity.type
_entity.pdbx_description
1 polymer ?
#
loop_
_entity_poly.entity_id
_entity_poly.type
_entity_poly.pdbx_seq_one_letter_code
_entity_poly.pdbx_strand_id
1 'polypeptide(L)'
;MTATATADATVRADCVADPAGTLTFDLTPATAPASGAVLLLRRRGGEGTTVRLPLSSSAPGRLRAVLESATDLPEGWWDTYVEEPGSADPPAVLPGLRDLRTLVDRTPDAATAAVRWRVPYPTLDGRLAVRSWVRAPHAE
;
A
#
# COMPACT_ATOMS: atom_id res chain seq x y z
N MET A 1 9.97 -11.71 -32.30
CA MET A 1 9.51 -10.84 -31.20
C MET A 1 9.02 -11.76 -30.10
N THR A 2 9.91 -12.18 -29.22
CA THR A 2 9.64 -13.19 -28.20
C THR A 2 9.01 -12.49 -27.00
N ALA A 3 7.73 -12.73 -26.74
CA ALA A 3 7.08 -12.30 -25.52
C ALA A 3 7.69 -13.10 -24.36
N THR A 4 8.49 -12.43 -23.53
CA THR A 4 8.97 -13.01 -22.28
C THR A 4 7.75 -13.23 -21.39
N ALA A 5 7.42 -14.49 -21.11
CA ALA A 5 6.43 -14.81 -20.09
C ALA A 5 6.92 -14.24 -18.76
N THR A 6 6.22 -13.22 -18.25
CA THR A 6 6.47 -12.68 -16.91
C THR A 6 6.22 -13.84 -15.94
N ALA A 7 7.28 -14.36 -15.32
CA ALA A 7 7.13 -15.27 -14.21
C ALA A 7 6.19 -14.58 -13.21
N ASP A 8 5.13 -15.28 -12.81
CA ASP A 8 4.13 -14.82 -11.86
C ASP A 8 4.83 -14.60 -10.51
N ALA A 9 5.45 -13.43 -10.35
CA ALA A 9 6.20 -13.04 -9.18
C ALA A 9 5.18 -12.76 -8.08
N THR A 10 4.79 -13.82 -7.40
CA THR A 10 3.87 -13.70 -6.27
C THR A 10 4.57 -12.89 -5.18
N VAL A 11 3.98 -11.74 -4.83
CA VAL A 11 4.44 -10.91 -3.72
C VAL A 11 3.33 -10.84 -2.69
N ARG A 12 3.62 -11.22 -1.46
CA ARG A 12 2.68 -11.08 -0.34
C ARG A 12 3.12 -9.94 0.57
N ALA A 13 2.19 -9.16 1.10
CA ALA A 13 2.49 -8.14 2.10
C ALA A 13 1.72 -8.35 3.39
N ASP A 14 2.47 -8.35 4.50
CA ASP A 14 1.92 -8.14 5.83
C ASP A 14 1.79 -6.63 6.07
N CYS A 15 0.73 -6.22 6.75
CA CYS A 15 0.45 -4.81 7.03
C CYS A 15 0.37 -4.56 8.53
N VAL A 16 0.97 -3.46 8.98
CA VAL A 16 0.88 -2.98 10.36
C VAL A 16 0.54 -1.50 10.34
N ALA A 17 -0.53 -1.14 11.04
CA ALA A 17 -0.85 0.26 11.30
C ALA A 17 -0.29 0.68 12.66
N ASP A 18 0.16 1.91 12.79
CA ASP A 18 0.55 2.50 14.07
C ASP A 18 -0.50 3.52 14.57
N PRO A 19 -0.39 4.00 15.83
CA PRO A 19 -1.30 4.99 16.37
C PRO A 19 -1.27 6.35 15.64
N ALA A 20 -0.16 6.71 15.00
CA ALA A 20 -0.06 7.92 14.20
C ALA A 20 -0.85 7.81 12.87
N GLY A 21 -1.23 6.59 12.48
CA GLY A 21 -1.91 6.29 11.23
C GLY A 21 -0.96 6.07 10.07
N THR A 22 0.32 5.83 10.36
CA THR A 22 1.28 5.30 9.40
C THR A 22 0.97 3.83 9.14
N LEU A 23 1.04 3.43 7.87
CA LEU A 23 0.78 2.07 7.44
C LEU A 23 2.05 1.49 6.82
N THR A 24 2.61 0.47 7.48
CA THR A 24 3.78 -0.27 6.99
C THR A 24 3.35 -1.51 6.24
N PHE A 25 4.02 -1.77 5.13
CA PHE A 25 3.89 -2.97 4.31
C PHE A 25 5.21 -3.73 4.36
N ASP A 26 5.19 -4.93 4.93
CA ASP A 26 6.33 -5.86 4.92
C ASP A 26 6.09 -6.90 3.83
N LEU A 27 6.84 -6.78 2.73
CA LEU A 27 6.72 -7.59 1.54
C LEU A 27 7.63 -8.81 1.61
N THR A 28 7.07 -9.95 1.20
CA THR A 28 7.75 -11.21 0.96
C THR A 28 7.60 -11.56 -0.52
N PRO A 29 8.53 -11.13 -1.39
CA PRO A 29 8.48 -11.47 -2.80
C PRO A 29 9.06 -12.88 -3.04
N ALA A 30 8.47 -13.63 -3.96
CA ALA A 30 9.00 -14.94 -4.38
C ALA A 30 10.37 -14.82 -5.08
N THR A 31 10.59 -13.71 -5.79
CA THR A 31 11.83 -13.37 -6.50
C THR A 31 12.24 -11.96 -6.09
N ALA A 32 13.54 -11.72 -5.87
CA ALA A 32 14.02 -10.38 -5.55
C ALA A 32 13.66 -9.39 -6.68
N PRO A 33 13.01 -8.25 -6.38
CA PRO A 33 12.66 -7.27 -7.39
C PRO A 33 13.90 -6.51 -7.88
N ALA A 34 13.77 -5.83 -9.01
CA ALA A 34 14.87 -5.04 -9.55
C ALA A 34 15.18 -3.83 -8.66
N SER A 35 16.43 -3.38 -8.72
CA SER A 35 16.83 -2.12 -8.09
C SER A 35 15.95 -0.98 -8.58
N GLY A 36 15.33 -0.26 -7.65
CA GLY A 36 14.42 0.84 -7.97
C GLY A 36 12.94 0.46 -8.03
N ALA A 37 12.58 -0.79 -7.73
CA ALA A 37 11.17 -1.17 -7.57
C ALA A 37 10.49 -0.37 -6.44
N VAL A 38 9.18 -0.14 -6.60
CA VAL A 38 8.35 0.60 -5.63
C VAL A 38 7.06 -0.15 -5.32
N LEU A 39 6.48 0.10 -4.15
CA LEU A 39 5.10 -0.27 -3.87
C LEU A 39 4.19 0.78 -4.52
N LEU A 40 3.41 0.36 -5.50
CA LEU A 40 2.47 1.21 -6.23
C LEU A 40 1.06 1.05 -5.66
N LEU A 41 0.46 2.15 -5.21
CA LEU A 41 -0.96 2.25 -4.92
C LEU A 41 -1.65 2.92 -6.11
N ARG A 42 -2.60 2.23 -6.75
CA ARG A 42 -3.37 2.72 -7.90
C ARG A 42 -4.84 2.91 -7.54
N ARG A 43 -5.39 4.11 -7.72
CA ARG A 43 -6.79 4.40 -7.39
C ARG A 43 -7.73 3.72 -8.39
N ARG A 44 -8.76 3.03 -7.90
CA ARG A 44 -9.84 2.50 -8.76
C ARG A 44 -10.73 3.64 -9.23
N GLY A 45 -11.01 3.70 -10.53
CA GLY A 45 -11.89 4.70 -11.14
C GLY A 45 -11.40 6.15 -11.03
N GLY A 46 -10.15 6.38 -10.64
CA GLY A 46 -9.51 7.70 -10.71
C GLY A 46 -8.60 7.74 -11.93
N GLU A 47 -8.63 8.84 -12.68
CA GLU A 47 -7.86 9.20 -13.90
C GLU A 47 -6.35 8.85 -13.85
N GLY A 48 -6.00 7.56 -13.77
CA GLY A 48 -4.62 7.10 -13.60
C GLY A 48 -3.95 7.51 -12.28
N THR A 49 -4.71 7.93 -11.25
CA THR A 49 -4.12 8.43 -10.00
C THR A 49 -3.32 7.34 -9.28
N THR A 50 -2.06 7.63 -8.98
CA THR A 50 -1.12 6.69 -8.33
C THR A 50 -0.32 7.34 -7.21
N VAL A 51 0.08 6.54 -6.22
CA VAL A 51 1.05 6.88 -5.18
C VAL A 51 2.13 5.81 -5.18
N ARG A 52 3.41 6.22 -5.21
CA ARG A 52 4.57 5.32 -5.21
C ARG A 52 5.30 5.44 -3.89
N LEU A 53 5.52 4.33 -3.22
CA LEU A 53 6.24 4.26 -1.95
C LEU A 53 7.56 3.52 -2.19
N PRO A 54 8.71 4.10 -1.81
CA PRO A 54 10.00 3.46 -2.00
C PRO A 54 10.06 2.15 -1.22
N LEU A 55 10.65 1.12 -1.84
CA LEU A 55 10.96 -0.14 -1.17
C LEU A 55 12.37 -0.08 -0.59
N SER A 56 12.50 -0.51 0.65
CA SER A 56 13.78 -0.64 1.37
C SER A 56 13.95 -2.07 1.87
N SER A 57 15.18 -2.56 1.99
CA SER A 57 15.45 -3.86 2.60
C SER A 57 15.18 -3.79 4.10
N SER A 58 14.30 -4.66 4.60
CA SER A 58 14.01 -4.77 6.05
C SER A 58 14.70 -5.97 6.70
N ALA A 59 14.93 -7.03 5.92
CA ALA A 59 15.68 -8.23 6.28
C ALA A 59 16.09 -8.97 4.99
N PRO A 60 16.99 -9.98 5.05
CA PRO A 60 17.28 -10.79 3.88
C PRO A 60 16.00 -11.36 3.23
N GLY A 61 15.78 -11.03 1.95
CA GLY A 61 14.59 -11.45 1.21
C GLY A 61 13.29 -10.76 1.61
N ARG A 62 13.33 -9.70 2.43
CA ARG A 62 12.15 -8.91 2.82
C ARG A 62 12.33 -7.45 2.48
N LEU A 63 11.23 -6.85 2.03
CA LEU A 63 11.19 -5.44 1.68
C LEU A 63 10.15 -4.72 2.51
N ARG A 64 10.33 -3.43 2.68
CA ARG A 64 9.41 -2.56 3.40
C ARG A 64 9.10 -1.31 2.60
N ALA A 65 7.81 -1.02 2.50
CA ALA A 65 7.29 0.28 2.11
C ALA A 65 6.50 0.87 3.29
N VAL A 66 6.54 2.20 3.42
CA VAL A 66 5.82 2.91 4.47
C VAL A 66 4.96 3.99 3.82
N LEU A 67 3.66 3.93 4.10
CA LEU A 67 2.73 5.02 3.83
C LEU A 67 2.66 5.87 5.08
N GLU A 68 3.45 6.95 5.10
CA GLU A 68 3.52 7.86 6.24
C GLU A 68 2.16 8.51 6.53
N SER A 69 1.92 8.79 7.81
CA SER A 69 0.68 9.44 8.25
C SER A 69 0.40 10.76 7.50
N ALA A 70 1.45 11.50 7.13
CA ALA A 70 1.38 12.75 6.39
C ALA A 70 1.26 12.60 4.86
N THR A 71 1.54 11.42 4.29
CA THR A 71 1.44 11.20 2.84
C THR A 71 -0.01 11.36 2.39
N ASP A 72 -0.23 12.18 1.36
CA ASP A 72 -1.55 12.36 0.78
C ASP A 72 -1.97 11.10 0.01
N LEU A 73 -3.05 10.48 0.48
CA LEU A 73 -3.73 9.40 -0.20
C LEU A 73 -5.22 9.77 -0.29
N PRO A 74 -5.67 10.36 -1.42
CA PRO A 74 -7.04 10.82 -1.58
C PRO A 74 -8.08 9.75 -1.25
N GLU A 75 -9.28 10.18 -0.84
CA GLU A 75 -10.38 9.26 -0.56
C GLU A 75 -10.65 8.36 -1.77
N GLY A 76 -10.70 7.05 -1.53
CA GLY A 76 -10.96 6.07 -2.58
C GLY A 76 -10.52 4.67 -2.20
N TRP A 77 -10.66 3.76 -3.16
CA TRP A 77 -10.12 2.41 -3.11
C TRP A 77 -8.83 2.35 -3.94
N TRP A 78 -7.79 1.77 -3.38
CA TRP A 78 -6.46 1.75 -3.95
C TRP A 78 -5.96 0.31 -4.07
N ASP A 79 -5.70 -0.16 -5.27
CA ASP A 79 -5.09 -1.47 -5.50
C ASP A 79 -3.58 -1.40 -5.34
N THR A 80 -2.99 -2.48 -4.82
CA THR A 80 -1.56 -2.53 -4.46
C THR A 80 -0.79 -3.42 -5.44
N TYR A 81 0.32 -2.90 -5.96
CA TYR A 81 1.19 -3.58 -6.92
C TYR A 81 2.66 -3.38 -6.57
N VAL A 82 3.54 -4.23 -7.08
CA VAL A 82 4.99 -3.95 -7.13
C VAL A 82 5.34 -3.46 -8.51
N GLU A 83 5.70 -2.18 -8.63
CA GLU A 83 6.11 -1.60 -9.90
C GLU A 83 7.63 -1.71 -10.05
N GLU A 84 8.03 -2.50 -11.05
CA GLU A 84 9.42 -2.60 -11.50
C GLU A 84 9.74 -1.49 -12.50
N PRO A 85 10.98 -0.96 -12.51
CA PRO A 85 11.39 0.03 -13.50
C PRO A 85 11.16 -0.46 -14.94
N GLY A 86 10.41 0.34 -15.72
CA GLY A 86 10.10 0.04 -17.13
C GLY A 86 9.00 -1.02 -17.34
N SER A 87 8.37 -1.53 -16.28
CA SER A 87 7.23 -2.44 -16.41
C SER A 87 5.92 -1.67 -16.60
N ALA A 88 5.13 -2.08 -17.60
CA ALA A 88 3.81 -1.50 -17.86
C ALA A 88 2.68 -2.22 -17.10
N ASP A 89 2.89 -3.48 -16.73
CA ASP A 89 1.90 -4.32 -16.05
C ASP A 89 2.49 -4.91 -14.76
N PRO A 90 2.44 -4.14 -13.65
CA PRO A 90 3.04 -4.57 -12.41
C PRO A 90 2.20 -5.68 -11.75
N PRO A 91 2.82 -6.73 -11.17
CA PRO A 91 2.10 -7.78 -10.47
C PRO A 91 1.36 -7.24 -9.24
N ALA A 92 0.17 -7.79 -8.99
CA ALA A 92 -0.62 -7.45 -7.82
C ALA A 92 0.01 -8.03 -6.55
N VAL A 93 -0.07 -7.27 -5.46
CA VAL A 93 0.34 -7.75 -4.14
C VAL A 93 -0.78 -8.57 -3.54
N LEU A 94 -0.46 -9.76 -3.01
CA LEU A 94 -1.37 -10.60 -2.25
C LEU A 94 -1.42 -10.17 -0.78
N PRO A 95 -2.58 -10.28 -0.12
CA PRO A 95 -2.70 -9.96 1.30
C PRO A 95 -2.03 -11.03 2.17
N GLY A 96 -1.36 -10.58 3.22
CA GLY A 96 -0.87 -11.40 4.35
C GLY A 96 -1.59 -11.06 5.66
N LEU A 97 -0.85 -11.08 6.77
CA LEU A 97 -1.31 -10.65 8.08
C LEU A 97 -1.60 -9.14 8.08
N ARG A 98 -2.62 -8.72 8.83
CA ARG A 98 -2.98 -7.30 8.98
C ARG A 98 -3.17 -6.97 10.47
N ASP A 99 -2.14 -6.42 11.11
CA ASP A 99 -2.25 -5.90 12.48
C ASP A 99 -2.75 -4.44 12.44
N LEU A 100 -4.05 -4.27 12.64
CA LEU A 100 -4.76 -2.99 12.58
C LEU A 100 -5.34 -2.57 13.94
N ARG A 101 -4.99 -3.27 15.01
CA ARG A 101 -5.60 -3.07 16.34
C ARG A 101 -5.40 -1.66 16.88
N THR A 102 -4.31 -1.01 16.50
CA THR A 102 -3.97 0.37 16.87
C THR A 102 -4.90 1.41 16.25
N LEU A 103 -5.68 1.04 15.22
CA LEU A 103 -6.63 1.94 14.58
C LEU A 103 -7.95 2.06 15.33
N VAL A 104 -8.36 1.04 16.11
CA VAL A 104 -9.71 0.99 16.69
C VAL A 104 -10.00 2.18 17.61
N ASP A 105 -9.04 2.53 18.46
CA ASP A 105 -9.16 3.63 19.43
C ASP A 105 -8.31 4.85 19.07
N ARG A 106 -7.90 4.96 17.80
CA ARG A 106 -7.05 6.05 17.35
C ARG A 106 -7.81 7.37 17.45
N THR A 107 -7.29 8.28 18.28
CA THR A 107 -7.71 9.67 18.32
C THR A 107 -6.90 10.46 17.30
N PRO A 108 -7.51 11.06 16.27
CA PRO A 108 -6.80 11.92 15.33
C PRO A 108 -6.22 13.13 16.07
N ASP A 109 -5.05 13.58 15.64
CA ASP A 109 -4.46 14.80 16.17
C ASP A 109 -5.36 16.01 15.82
N ALA A 110 -5.83 16.71 16.86
CA ALA A 110 -6.71 17.87 16.74
C ALA A 110 -6.07 19.04 15.97
N ALA A 111 -4.74 19.08 15.86
CA ALA A 111 -4.02 20.08 15.06
C ALA A 111 -4.05 19.78 13.55
N THR A 112 -4.51 18.60 13.13
CA THR A 112 -4.55 18.23 11.71
C THR A 112 -5.79 18.76 11.02
N ALA A 113 -5.62 19.35 9.83
CA ALA A 113 -6.73 19.89 9.04
C ALA A 113 -7.67 18.82 8.45
N ALA A 114 -7.32 17.53 8.55
CA ALA A 114 -8.13 16.42 8.08
C ALA A 114 -7.81 15.12 8.83
N VAL A 115 -8.85 14.41 9.20
CA VAL A 115 -8.77 13.05 9.74
C VAL A 115 -8.68 12.06 8.58
N ARG A 116 -7.59 11.28 8.55
CA ARG A 116 -7.33 10.29 7.49
C ARG A 116 -7.32 8.87 8.06
N TRP A 117 -8.17 8.01 7.51
CA TRP A 117 -8.25 6.59 7.83
C TRP A 117 -7.82 5.75 6.63
N ARG A 118 -6.88 4.83 6.84
CA ARG A 118 -6.28 3.98 5.81
C ARG A 118 -6.30 2.53 6.27
N VAL A 119 -7.08 1.70 5.60
CA VAL A 119 -7.31 0.31 6.01
C VAL A 119 -6.93 -0.63 4.87
N PRO A 120 -5.90 -1.48 5.05
CA PRO A 120 -5.59 -2.54 4.11
C PRO A 120 -6.61 -3.69 4.22
N TYR A 121 -7.05 -4.22 3.08
CA TYR A 121 -8.04 -5.28 3.03
C TYR A 121 -7.84 -6.20 1.81
N PRO A 122 -8.19 -7.50 1.93
CA PRO A 122 -8.23 -8.41 0.80
C PRO A 122 -9.43 -8.05 -0.08
N THR A 123 -9.22 -7.99 -1.38
CA THR A 123 -10.27 -7.82 -2.38
C THR A 123 -10.91 -9.17 -2.68
N LEU A 124 -12.10 -9.16 -3.29
CA LEU A 124 -12.81 -10.40 -3.63
C LEU A 124 -11.99 -11.32 -4.55
N ASP A 125 -11.21 -10.72 -5.45
CA ASP A 125 -10.28 -11.39 -6.37
C ASP A 125 -8.91 -11.69 -5.76
N GLY A 126 -8.76 -11.57 -4.43
CA GLY A 126 -7.59 -12.05 -3.70
C GLY A 126 -6.37 -11.12 -3.70
N ARG A 127 -6.52 -9.88 -4.15
CA ARG A 127 -5.45 -8.87 -4.14
C ARG A 127 -5.49 -8.05 -2.85
N LEU A 128 -4.39 -7.40 -2.52
CA LEU A 128 -4.31 -6.41 -1.46
C LEU A 128 -4.74 -5.04 -1.99
N ALA A 129 -5.66 -4.42 -1.27
CA ALA A 129 -6.04 -3.04 -1.51
C ALA A 129 -6.02 -2.23 -0.21
N VAL A 130 -5.99 -0.91 -0.35
CA VAL A 130 -6.11 0.06 0.74
C VAL A 130 -7.37 0.88 0.52
N ARG A 131 -8.22 0.95 1.53
CA ARG A 131 -9.33 1.91 1.56
C ARG A 131 -8.87 3.16 2.29
N SER A 132 -8.94 4.31 1.62
CA SER A 132 -8.64 5.61 2.21
C SER A 132 -9.92 6.43 2.37
N TRP A 133 -10.12 7.01 3.55
CA TRP A 133 -11.15 8.01 3.83
C TRP A 133 -10.52 9.28 4.39
N VAL A 134 -11.04 10.43 3.97
CA VAL A 134 -10.60 11.74 4.46
C VAL A 134 -11.84 12.49 4.95
N ARG A 135 -11.83 12.95 6.20
CA ARG A 135 -12.93 13.71 6.79
C ARG A 135 -12.37 15.01 7.35
N ALA A 136 -13.14 16.09 7.29
CA ALA A 136 -12.82 17.28 8.06
C ALA A 136 -12.83 16.92 9.56
N PRO A 137 -11.93 17.48 10.39
CA PRO A 137 -12.10 17.46 11.84
C PRO A 137 -13.41 18.20 12.11
N HIS A 138 -14.37 17.55 12.76
CA HIS A 138 -15.78 17.97 12.94
C HIS A 138 -16.11 19.45 12.67
N ALA A 139 -17.09 19.67 11.78
CA ALA A 139 -18.05 20.75 11.97
C ALA A 139 -19.15 20.17 12.86
N GLU A 140 -19.13 20.54 14.14
CA GLU A 140 -20.18 20.24 15.12
C GLU A 140 -21.08 21.47 15.33
#